data_AF-A0A4Q5PPY0-F1
#
_entry.id   AF-A0A4Q5PPY0-F1
#
_cell.length_a   1.000
_cell.length_b   1.000
_cell.length_c   1.000
_cell.angle_alpha   90.00
_cell.angle_beta   90.00
_cell.angle_gamma   90.00
#
_symmetry.space_group_name_H-M   'P 1'
#
loop_
_entity.id
_entity.type
_entity.pdbx_description
1 polymer ?
#
loop_
_entity_poly.entity_id
_entity_poly.type
_entity_poly.pdbx_seq_one_letter_code
_entity_poly.pdbx_strand_id
1 'polypeptide(L)'
;VSDTIGREHTMFIAFGTAALMLLTLSAYGHMPLVFVLATAVYFGVFGEIYSLFPATCGDTFGAKFAATNNGMLYTAKGTAALLVPIASVIAATYGWKWVFVIAVALNATAALLALFVIKPMRRSFILGSESRAAETAAQGARTA
;
A
#
# COMPACT_ATOMS: atom_id res chain seq x y z
N VAL A 1 6.63 -14.24 -3.33
CA VAL A 1 7.28 -13.64 -2.13
C VAL A 1 6.24 -13.18 -1.12
N SER A 2 5.27 -12.36 -1.52
CA SER A 2 4.25 -11.91 -0.57
C SER A 2 3.42 -13.03 0.06
N ASP A 3 3.17 -14.12 -0.65
CA ASP A 3 2.35 -15.23 -0.13
C ASP A 3 3.03 -15.99 1.02
N THR A 4 4.36 -15.91 1.13
CA THR A 4 5.14 -16.59 2.19
C THR A 4 5.46 -15.67 3.37
N ILE A 5 5.61 -14.36 3.13
CA ILE A 5 5.95 -13.35 4.16
C ILE A 5 4.68 -12.71 4.77
N GLY A 6 3.55 -12.79 4.07
CA GLY A 6 2.31 -12.11 4.40
C GLY A 6 2.19 -10.77 3.68
N ARG A 7 0.97 -10.49 3.20
CA ARG A 7 0.65 -9.31 2.39
C ARG A 7 1.03 -8.00 3.08
N GLU A 8 0.66 -7.83 4.34
CA GLU A 8 0.86 -6.60 5.11
C GLU A 8 2.32 -6.34 5.44
N HIS A 9 3.08 -7.38 5.79
CA HIS A 9 4.52 -7.25 6.05
C HIS A 9 5.27 -6.91 4.76
N THR A 10 4.86 -7.50 3.63
CA THR A 10 5.44 -7.18 2.32
C THR A 10 5.15 -5.73 1.93
N MET A 11 3.93 -5.24 2.17
CA MET A 11 3.58 -3.82 1.98
C MET A 11 4.48 -2.90 2.83
N PHE A 12 4.66 -3.22 4.12
CA PHE A 12 5.53 -2.44 5.00
C PHE A 12 6.97 -2.37 4.50
N ILE A 13 7.53 -3.51 4.08
CA ILE A 13 8.89 -3.58 3.54
C ILE A 13 9.00 -2.78 2.23
N ALA A 14 8.04 -2.94 1.32
CA ALA A 14 8.04 -2.23 0.04
C ALA A 14 7.96 -0.71 0.22
N PHE A 15 6.96 -0.22 0.97
CA PHE A 15 6.79 1.22 1.22
C PHE A 15 7.89 1.80 2.09
N GLY A 16 8.37 1.07 3.09
CA GLY A 16 9.51 1.48 3.91
C GLY A 16 10.79 1.60 3.09
N THR A 17 11.05 0.65 2.19
CA THR A 17 12.20 0.71 1.27
C THR A 17 12.05 1.87 0.30
N ALA A 18 10.86 2.09 -0.26
CA ALA A 18 10.58 3.22 -1.14
C ALA A 18 10.84 4.56 -0.44
N ALA A 19 10.36 4.73 0.80
CA ALA A 19 10.63 5.91 1.62
C ALA A 19 12.12 6.12 1.86
N LEU A 20 12.86 5.06 2.21
CA LEU A 20 14.30 5.13 2.45
C LEU A 20 15.07 5.52 1.18
N MET A 21 14.71 4.96 0.02
CA MET A 21 15.36 5.26 -1.25
C MET A 21 15.05 6.69 -1.72
N LEU A 22 13.82 7.17 -1.54
CA LEU A 22 13.48 8.56 -1.83
C LEU A 22 14.21 9.54 -0.90
N LEU A 23 14.37 9.20 0.38
CA LEU A 23 15.15 9.99 1.32
C LEU A 23 16.63 10.03 0.92
N THR A 24 17.17 8.87 0.50
CA THR A 24 18.55 8.76 -0.01
C THR A 24 18.75 9.61 -1.25
N LEU A 25 17.82 9.57 -2.20
CA LEU A 25 17.84 10.42 -3.40
C LEU A 25 17.74 11.91 -3.04
N SER A 26 16.92 12.27 -2.07
CA SER A 26 16.80 13.65 -1.61
C SER A 26 18.09 14.21 -1.00
N ALA A 27 18.91 13.37 -0.36
CA ALA A 27 20.14 13.80 0.30
C ALA A 27 21.37 13.70 -0.62
N TYR A 28 21.46 12.63 -1.39
CA TYR A 28 22.68 12.23 -2.11
C TYR A 28 22.48 12.03 -3.62
N GLY A 29 21.30 12.35 -4.16
CA GLY A 29 20.97 12.14 -5.58
C GLY A 29 21.82 12.96 -6.57
N HIS A 30 22.62 13.91 -6.10
CA HIS A 30 23.61 14.61 -6.91
C HIS A 30 24.83 13.73 -7.27
N MET A 31 25.07 12.65 -6.53
CA MET A 31 26.11 11.67 -6.83
C MET A 31 25.56 10.66 -7.85
N PRO A 32 26.14 10.53 -9.07
CA PRO A 32 25.57 9.71 -10.14
C PRO A 32 25.37 8.23 -9.74
N LEU A 33 26.32 7.67 -8.98
CA LEU A 33 26.24 6.28 -8.52
C LEU A 33 25.06 6.08 -7.55
N VAL A 34 24.87 7.00 -6.61
CA VAL A 34 23.76 6.93 -5.65
C VAL A 34 22.43 7.09 -6.37
N PHE A 35 22.35 8.02 -7.34
CA PHE A 35 21.17 8.20 -8.15
C PHE A 35 20.75 6.90 -8.83
N VAL A 36 21.67 6.23 -9.54
CA VAL A 36 21.37 4.99 -10.27
C VAL A 36 20.97 3.86 -9.33
N LEU A 37 21.73 3.63 -8.25
CA LEU A 37 21.45 2.51 -7.34
C LEU A 37 20.15 2.73 -6.55
N ALA A 38 19.93 3.93 -6.02
CA ALA A 38 18.72 4.21 -5.24
C ALA A 38 17.45 4.22 -6.11
N THR A 39 17.53 4.74 -7.34
CA THR A 39 16.41 4.65 -8.28
C THR A 39 16.13 3.20 -8.69
N ALA A 40 17.15 2.38 -8.95
CA ALA A 40 16.97 0.97 -9.28
C ALA A 40 16.24 0.20 -8.16
N VAL A 41 16.66 0.41 -6.91
CA VAL A 41 15.98 -0.21 -5.74
C VAL A 41 14.55 0.32 -5.59
N TYR A 42 14.35 1.63 -5.72
CA TYR A 42 13.02 2.25 -5.64
C TYR A 42 12.05 1.67 -6.68
N PHE A 43 12.47 1.55 -7.94
CA PHE A 43 11.65 0.94 -8.99
C PHE A 43 11.47 -0.56 -8.80
N GLY A 44 12.44 -1.25 -8.19
CA GLY A 44 12.33 -2.66 -7.82
C GLY A 44 11.17 -2.94 -6.87
N VAL A 45 10.93 -2.06 -5.89
CA VAL A 45 9.81 -2.21 -4.93
C VAL A 45 8.50 -1.57 -5.41
N PHE A 46 8.54 -0.73 -6.45
CA PHE A 46 7.36 -0.02 -6.95
C PHE A 46 6.28 -0.95 -7.49
N GLY A 47 6.67 -2.07 -8.12
CA GLY A 47 5.73 -3.02 -8.73
C GLY A 47 4.81 -3.73 -7.74
N GLU A 48 5.25 -3.88 -6.49
CA GLU A 48 4.53 -4.58 -5.43
C GLU A 48 3.17 -3.94 -5.11
N ILE A 49 2.98 -2.65 -5.38
CA ILE A 49 1.70 -1.94 -5.22
C ILE A 49 0.60 -2.59 -6.07
N TYR A 50 0.93 -2.98 -7.31
CA TYR A 50 -0.06 -3.49 -8.27
C TYR A 50 -0.49 -4.93 -7.99
N SER A 51 0.35 -5.71 -7.31
CA SER A 51 0.06 -7.09 -6.93
C SER A 51 -0.52 -7.18 -5.52
N LEU A 52 0.05 -6.44 -4.56
CA LEU A 52 -0.31 -6.56 -3.14
C LEU A 52 -1.70 -6.01 -2.82
N PHE A 53 -2.07 -4.85 -3.36
CA PHE A 53 -3.36 -4.24 -3.03
C PHE A 53 -4.56 -5.03 -3.56
N PRO A 54 -4.63 -5.42 -4.85
CA PRO A 54 -5.73 -6.24 -5.35
C PRO A 54 -5.80 -7.61 -4.66
N ALA A 55 -4.64 -8.24 -4.42
CA ALA A 55 -4.60 -9.52 -3.72
C ALA A 55 -5.10 -9.40 -2.28
N THR A 56 -4.68 -8.36 -1.55
CA THR A 56 -5.17 -8.10 -0.19
C THR A 56 -6.68 -7.83 -0.16
N CYS A 57 -7.20 -7.07 -1.13
CA CYS A 57 -8.65 -6.86 -1.26
C CYS A 57 -9.40 -8.17 -1.56
N GLY A 58 -8.85 -9.02 -2.45
CA GLY A 58 -9.40 -10.35 -2.74
C GLY A 58 -9.41 -11.25 -1.51
N ASP A 59 -8.28 -11.32 -0.80
CA ASP A 59 -8.11 -12.11 0.43
C ASP A 59 -9.03 -11.63 1.57
N THR A 60 -9.44 -10.35 1.58
CA THR A 60 -10.33 -9.78 2.62
C THR A 60 -11.81 -9.92 2.29
N PHE A 61 -12.21 -9.54 1.07
CA PHE A 61 -13.62 -9.35 0.71
C PHE A 61 -14.17 -10.47 -0.18
N GLY A 62 -13.30 -11.37 -0.66
CA GLY A 62 -13.68 -12.44 -1.56
C GLY A 62 -14.01 -11.97 -2.98
N ALA A 63 -14.41 -12.93 -3.82
CA ALA A 63 -14.57 -12.71 -5.26
C ALA A 63 -15.90 -12.05 -5.68
N LYS A 64 -16.92 -12.02 -4.80
CA LYS A 64 -18.29 -11.60 -5.14
C LYS A 64 -18.37 -10.18 -5.74
N PHE A 65 -17.55 -9.25 -5.23
CA PHE A 65 -17.47 -7.87 -5.70
C PHE A 65 -16.07 -7.49 -6.20
N ALA A 66 -15.30 -8.46 -6.72
CA ALA A 66 -13.90 -8.26 -7.10
C ALA A 66 -13.70 -7.13 -8.12
N ALA A 67 -14.55 -7.05 -9.14
CA ALA A 67 -14.47 -6.00 -10.15
C ALA A 67 -14.69 -4.60 -9.56
N THR A 68 -15.70 -4.44 -8.71
CA THR A 68 -16.01 -3.17 -8.03
C THR A 68 -14.89 -2.76 -7.07
N ASN A 69 -14.38 -3.71 -6.27
CA ASN A 69 -13.29 -3.46 -5.31
C ASN A 69 -12.01 -3.03 -6.03
N ASN A 70 -11.63 -3.72 -7.11
CA ASN A 70 -10.50 -3.32 -7.93
C ASN A 70 -10.75 -1.96 -8.61
N GLY A 71 -11.97 -1.73 -9.12
CA GLY A 71 -12.37 -0.43 -9.67
C GLY A 71 -12.14 0.72 -8.69
N MET A 72 -12.49 0.53 -7.41
CA MET A 72 -12.23 1.52 -6.36
C MET A 72 -10.73 1.79 -6.12
N LEU A 73 -9.89 0.75 -6.15
CA LEU A 73 -8.43 0.90 -6.06
C LEU A 73 -7.87 1.74 -7.23
N TYR A 74 -8.36 1.51 -8.46
CA TYR A 74 -7.94 2.29 -9.62
C TYR A 74 -8.48 3.72 -9.59
N THR A 75 -9.70 3.94 -9.09
CA THR A 75 -10.22 5.29 -8.85
C THR A 75 -9.35 6.03 -7.83
N ALA A 76 -8.98 5.40 -6.72
CA ALA A 76 -8.07 6.00 -5.74
C ALA A 76 -6.71 6.37 -6.38
N LYS A 77 -6.17 5.49 -7.24
CA LYS A 77 -4.95 5.78 -8.02
C LYS A 77 -5.13 7.00 -8.94
N GLY A 78 -6.24 7.07 -9.66
CA GLY A 78 -6.58 8.20 -10.54
C GLY A 78 -6.71 9.51 -9.76
N THR A 79 -7.38 9.49 -8.61
CA THR A 79 -7.50 10.65 -7.72
C THR A 79 -6.14 11.10 -7.19
N ALA A 80 -5.27 10.16 -6.82
CA ALA A 80 -3.91 10.50 -6.36
C ALA A 80 -3.07 11.18 -7.46
N ALA A 81 -3.29 10.87 -8.74
CA ALA A 81 -2.60 11.53 -9.85
C ALA A 81 -2.91 13.04 -9.94
N LEU A 82 -4.04 13.49 -9.39
CA LEU A 82 -4.38 14.91 -9.28
C LEU A 82 -3.45 15.69 -8.34
N LEU A 83 -2.63 15.01 -7.53
CA LEU A 83 -1.60 15.64 -6.70
C LEU A 83 -0.35 16.01 -7.50
N VAL A 84 -0.17 15.50 -8.73
CA VAL A 84 1.02 15.78 -9.55
C VAL A 84 1.17 17.27 -9.88
N PRO A 85 0.13 18.01 -10.32
CA PRO A 85 0.24 19.46 -10.52
C PRO A 85 0.62 20.22 -9.24
N ILE A 86 0.11 19.78 -8.08
CA ILE A 86 0.45 20.37 -6.78
C ILE A 86 1.95 20.17 -6.48
N ALA A 87 2.47 18.97 -6.74
CA ALA A 87 3.90 18.68 -6.61
C ALA A 87 4.75 19.58 -7.52
N SER A 88 4.31 19.86 -8.75
CA SER A 88 4.99 20.78 -9.66
C SER A 88 5.03 22.22 -9.11
N VAL A 89 3.94 22.71 -8.53
CA VAL A 89 3.89 24.03 -7.90
C VAL A 89 4.82 24.10 -6.69
N ILE A 90 4.86 23.05 -5.87
CA ILE A 90 5.78 22.97 -4.71
C ILE A 90 7.24 22.96 -5.17
N ALA A 91 7.55 22.19 -6.23
CA ALA A 91 8.89 22.16 -6.80
C ALA A 91 9.33 23.55 -7.29
N ALA A 92 8.44 24.28 -7.95
CA ALA A 92 8.74 25.62 -8.47
C ALA A 92 8.89 26.69 -7.38
N THR A 93 8.10 26.59 -6.30
CA THR A 93 8.07 27.62 -5.23
C THR A 93 9.05 27.35 -4.09
N TYR A 94 9.22 26.10 -3.68
CA TYR A 94 10.03 25.71 -2.52
C TYR A 94 11.22 24.81 -2.88
N GLY A 95 11.29 24.31 -4.10
CA GLY A 95 12.33 23.41 -4.58
C GLY A 95 12.00 21.92 -4.40
N TRP A 96 12.70 21.08 -5.16
CA TRP A 96 12.47 19.63 -5.22
C TRP A 96 12.58 18.91 -3.88
N LYS A 97 13.39 19.43 -2.95
CA LYS A 97 13.55 18.84 -1.61
C LYS A 97 12.21 18.66 -0.90
N TRP A 98 11.29 19.62 -0.99
CA TRP A 98 9.99 19.52 -0.34
C TRP A 98 9.07 18.49 -0.98
N VAL A 99 9.17 18.31 -2.31
CA VAL A 99 8.45 17.24 -3.01
C VAL A 99 8.93 15.88 -2.52
N PHE A 100 10.25 15.68 -2.38
CA PHE A 100 10.81 14.46 -1.82
C PHE A 100 10.37 14.23 -0.37
N VAL A 101 10.40 15.26 0.49
CA VAL A 101 9.96 15.15 1.90
C VAL A 101 8.50 14.70 1.99
N ILE A 102 7.61 15.30 1.19
CA ILE A 102 6.19 14.91 1.14
C ILE A 102 6.05 13.47 0.64
N ALA A 103 6.75 13.10 -0.43
CA ALA A 103 6.70 11.74 -0.98
C ALA A 103 7.20 10.68 0.02
N VAL A 104 8.27 10.99 0.77
CA VAL A 104 8.79 10.14 1.85
C VAL A 104 7.75 10.01 2.97
N ALA A 105 7.15 11.11 3.41
CA ALA A 105 6.14 11.10 4.46
C ALA A 105 4.91 10.27 4.07
N LEU A 106 4.45 10.36 2.82
CA LEU A 106 3.35 9.55 2.31
C LEU A 106 3.69 8.06 2.27
N ASN A 107 4.89 7.69 1.80
CA ASN A 107 5.33 6.29 1.79
C ASN A 107 5.49 5.74 3.22
N ALA A 108 6.10 6.50 4.13
CA ALA A 108 6.24 6.10 5.52
C ALA A 108 4.87 5.91 6.19
N THR A 109 3.93 6.83 5.94
CA THR A 109 2.55 6.72 6.44
C THR A 109 1.87 5.47 5.89
N ALA A 110 1.98 5.19 4.59
CA ALA A 110 1.42 3.99 3.97
C ALA A 110 2.01 2.70 4.57
N ALA A 111 3.33 2.66 4.82
CA ALA A 111 3.99 1.56 5.48
C ALA A 111 3.39 1.32 6.88
N LEU A 112 3.29 2.37 7.69
CA LEU A 112 2.72 2.29 9.04
C LEU A 112 1.26 1.84 9.01
N LEU A 113 0.43 2.38 8.11
CA LEU A 113 -0.96 1.97 7.94
C LEU A 113 -1.10 0.48 7.62
N ALA A 114 -0.18 -0.10 6.84
CA ALA A 114 -0.21 -1.52 6.52
C ALA A 114 -0.14 -2.40 7.80
N LEU A 115 0.72 -2.04 8.76
CA LEU A 115 0.89 -2.81 9.99
C LEU A 115 -0.11 -2.44 11.09
N PHE A 116 -0.38 -1.15 11.27
CA PHE A 116 -1.14 -0.66 12.42
C PHE A 116 -2.64 -0.56 12.17
N VAL A 117 -3.07 -0.48 10.90
CA VAL A 117 -4.49 -0.34 10.55
C VAL A 117 -4.98 -1.54 9.75
N ILE A 118 -4.32 -1.86 8.62
CA ILE A 118 -4.79 -2.91 7.72
C ILE A 118 -4.71 -4.28 8.41
N LYS A 119 -3.56 -4.62 9.01
CA LYS A 119 -3.37 -5.91 9.69
C LYS A 119 -4.41 -6.19 10.80
N PRO A 120 -4.66 -5.31 11.80
CA PRO A 120 -5.67 -5.58 12.82
C PRO A 120 -7.09 -5.56 12.25
N MET A 121 -7.40 -4.64 11.32
CA MET A 121 -8.72 -4.55 10.69
C MET A 121 -9.06 -5.83 9.93
N ARG A 122 -8.12 -6.32 9.10
CA ARG A 122 -8.31 -7.55 8.32
C ARG A 122 -8.47 -8.77 9.22
N ARG A 123 -7.66 -8.87 10.27
CA ARG A 123 -7.82 -9.92 11.29
C ARG A 123 -9.20 -9.88 11.94
N SER A 124 -9.69 -8.70 12.33
CA SER A 124 -11.02 -8.57 12.94
C SER A 124 -12.17 -8.92 11.99
N PHE A 125 -12.06 -8.54 10.71
CA PHE A 125 -13.06 -8.82 9.69
C PHE A 125 -13.18 -10.33 9.42
N ILE A 126 -12.04 -11.01 9.27
CA ILE A 126 -12.00 -12.46 9.01
C ILE A 126 -12.59 -13.21 10.22
N LEU A 127 -12.09 -12.95 11.44
CA LEU A 127 -12.59 -13.62 12.65
C LEU A 127 -14.07 -13.36 12.92
N GLY A 128 -14.55 -12.13 12.68
CA GLY A 128 -15.97 -11.79 12.81
C GLY A 128 -16.84 -12.49 11.77
N SER A 129 -16.32 -12.69 10.55
CA SER A 129 -17.02 -13.42 9.49
C SER A 129 -17.13 -14.92 9.81
N GLU A 130 -16.07 -15.52 10.37
CA GLU A 130 -16.06 -16.92 10.81
C GLU A 130 -17.06 -17.16 11.95
N SER A 131 -17.09 -16.26 12.94
CA SER A 131 -18.05 -16.32 14.05
C SER A 131 -19.51 -16.29 13.55
N ARG A 132 -19.83 -15.39 12.62
CA ARG A 132 -21.18 -15.30 12.02
C ARG A 132 -21.54 -16.52 11.20
N ALA A 133 -20.58 -17.08 10.45
CA ALA A 133 -20.80 -18.31 9.69
C ALA A 133 -21.07 -19.50 10.62
N ALA A 134 -20.32 -19.61 11.72
CA ALA A 134 -20.52 -20.66 12.73
C ALA A 134 -21.89 -20.53 13.44
N GLU A 135 -22.31 -19.32 13.81
CA GLU A 135 -23.64 -19.06 14.37
C GLU A 135 -24.76 -19.44 13.40
N THR A 136 -24.61 -19.09 12.11
CA THR A 136 -25.61 -19.40 11.08
C THR A 136 -25.72 -20.91 10.85
N ALA A 137 -24.59 -21.62 10.82
CA ALA A 137 -24.56 -23.08 10.71
C ALA A 137 -25.18 -23.75 11.95
N ALA A 138 -24.89 -23.25 13.15
CA ALA A 138 -25.46 -23.75 14.40
C ALA A 138 -26.98 -23.50 14.50
N GLN A 139 -27.49 -22.38 13.98
CA GLN A 139 -28.93 -22.12 13.87
C GLN A 139 -29.59 -23.08 12.87
N GLY A 140 -29.01 -23.26 11.68
CA GLY A 140 -29.52 -24.19 10.67
C GLY A 140 -29.63 -25.62 11.19
N ALA A 141 -28.65 -26.07 11.97
CA ALA A 141 -28.65 -27.39 12.60
C ALA A 141 -29.67 -27.55 13.75
N ARG A 142 -30.15 -26.45 14.36
CA ARG A 142 -31.20 -26.48 15.38
C ARG A 142 -32.61 -26.45 14.80
N THR A 143 -32.76 -26.02 13.55
CA THR A 143 -34.04 -25.91 12.85
C THR A 143 -34.34 -27.10 11.92
N ALA A 144 -33.39 -28.02 11.75
CA ALA A 144 -33.51 -29.26 10.99
C ALA A 144 -33.79 -30.44 11.92
#